data_AF-A0A150FQX5-F1
#
_entry.id   AF-A0A150FQX5-F1
#
_cell.length_a   1.000
_cell.length_b   1.000
_cell.length_c   1.000
_cell.angle_alpha   90.00
_cell.angle_beta   90.00
_cell.angle_gamma   90.00
#
_symmetry.space_group_name_H-M   'P 1'
#
loop_
_entity.id
_entity.type
_entity.pdbx_description
1 polymer ?
#
loop_
_entity_poly.entity_id
_entity_poly.type
_entity_poly.pdbx_seq_one_letter_code
_entity_poly.pdbx_strand_id
1 'polypeptide(L)'
;MLNKKEKLFKNIKDMRSITIVGKSTQELKTAYFSKNPNAILEILGKYNIDNKLYSYKDTAISVYFTRDQQTVFIFVKIKGGIMRFGDGEVVETPHLQDPVEEIKKIIDNLLEEVYDFYQVSIPLAFAEKIATGEGLSFSDMLMLIPCSQTDLSKQIGREKTTISDYKAGRKKPSIEVFAKLVELYPFLPWRSYLKSLI
;
A
#
# COMPACT_ATOMS: atom_id res chain seq x y z
N MET A 1 -4.97 4.14 -16.19
CA MET A 1 -4.12 4.58 -15.05
C MET A 1 -4.16 6.09 -14.80
N LEU A 2 -4.23 6.97 -15.82
CA LEU A 2 -4.24 8.44 -15.63
C LEU A 2 -5.24 8.94 -14.58
N ASN A 3 -6.50 8.47 -14.63
CA ASN A 3 -7.54 8.93 -13.70
C ASN A 3 -7.28 8.51 -12.22
N LYS A 4 -6.58 7.39 -11.98
CA LYS A 4 -6.28 6.92 -10.61
C LYS A 4 -5.10 7.70 -10.00
N LYS A 5 -4.05 7.98 -10.78
CA LYS A 5 -2.90 8.79 -10.33
C LYS A 5 -3.31 10.23 -9.99
N GLU A 6 -4.08 10.87 -10.87
CA GLU A 6 -4.58 12.24 -10.64
C GLU A 6 -5.50 12.31 -9.42
N LYS A 7 -6.45 11.37 -9.31
CA LYS A 7 -7.34 11.30 -8.15
C LYS A 7 -6.57 11.00 -6.85
N LEU A 8 -5.51 10.20 -6.91
CA LEU A 8 -4.64 9.94 -5.75
C LEU A 8 -3.97 11.24 -5.29
N PHE A 9 -3.27 11.95 -6.19
CA PHE A 9 -2.60 13.20 -5.86
C PHE A 9 -3.55 14.29 -5.36
N LYS A 10 -4.77 14.35 -5.89
CA LYS A 10 -5.80 15.29 -5.39
C LYS A 10 -6.16 15.05 -3.92
N ASN A 11 -6.18 13.78 -3.48
CA ASN A 11 -6.66 13.39 -2.15
C ASN A 11 -5.52 13.00 -1.19
N ILE A 12 -4.26 13.17 -1.60
CA ILE A 12 -3.13 12.53 -0.91
C ILE A 12 -2.89 13.06 0.50
N LYS A 13 -3.19 14.34 0.73
CA LYS A 13 -3.07 14.98 2.05
C LYS A 13 -4.04 14.40 3.08
N ASP A 14 -5.14 13.80 2.62
CA ASP A 14 -6.12 13.16 3.50
C ASP A 14 -5.73 11.73 3.86
N MET A 15 -4.83 11.12 3.08
CA MET A 15 -4.38 9.74 3.26
C MET A 15 -3.38 9.62 4.42
N ARG A 16 -3.37 8.43 5.05
CA ARG A 16 -2.36 8.09 6.06
C ARG A 16 -1.09 7.51 5.44
N SER A 17 -1.26 6.71 4.40
CA SER A 17 -0.18 6.10 3.64
C SER A 17 -0.66 5.76 2.23
N ILE A 18 0.28 5.45 1.35
CA ILE A 18 0.03 4.82 0.06
C ILE A 18 0.99 3.64 -0.16
N THR A 19 0.62 2.75 -1.07
CA THR A 19 1.51 1.76 -1.66
C THR A 19 1.59 2.04 -3.15
N ILE A 20 2.79 2.14 -3.68
CA ILE A 20 3.08 2.25 -5.12
C ILE A 20 3.55 0.89 -5.58
N VAL A 21 2.94 0.35 -6.63
CA VAL A 21 3.35 -0.94 -7.22
C VAL A 21 3.91 -0.68 -8.59
N GLY A 22 5.06 -1.24 -8.88
CA GLY A 22 5.71 -1.05 -10.17
C GLY A 22 6.84 -2.00 -10.44
N LYS A 23 7.52 -1.74 -11.56
CA LYS A 23 8.79 -2.31 -11.92
C LYS A 23 9.90 -1.42 -11.40
N SER A 24 10.78 -1.95 -10.57
CA SER A 24 11.93 -1.20 -10.03
C SER A 24 12.96 -0.89 -11.11
N THR A 25 13.72 0.19 -10.93
CA THR A 25 15.00 0.33 -11.65
C THR A 25 16.00 -0.74 -11.20
N GLN A 26 16.95 -1.06 -12.07
CA GLN A 26 18.04 -1.97 -11.73
C GLN A 26 18.86 -1.47 -10.54
N GLU A 27 19.04 -0.15 -10.39
CA GLU A 27 19.75 0.46 -9.27
C GLU A 27 19.06 0.16 -7.93
N LEU A 28 17.74 0.39 -7.84
CA LEU A 28 16.96 0.08 -6.64
C LEU A 28 17.04 -1.42 -6.30
N LYS A 29 16.90 -2.27 -7.31
CA LYS A 29 16.98 -3.73 -7.15
C LYS A 29 18.35 -4.17 -6.62
N THR A 30 19.43 -3.64 -7.19
CA THR A 30 20.79 -3.94 -6.75
C THR A 30 21.03 -3.48 -5.32
N ALA A 31 20.57 -2.29 -4.93
CA ALA A 31 20.69 -1.82 -3.55
C ALA A 31 19.90 -2.69 -2.56
N TYR A 32 18.66 -3.07 -2.90
CA TYR A 32 17.81 -3.89 -2.03
C TYR A 32 18.42 -5.25 -1.72
N PHE A 33 18.96 -5.92 -2.75
CA PHE A 33 19.60 -7.24 -2.59
C PHE A 33 21.08 -7.16 -2.24
N SER A 34 21.62 -5.96 -2.00
CA SER A 34 22.99 -5.81 -1.56
C SER A 34 23.17 -6.27 -0.12
N LYS A 35 24.42 -6.61 0.25
CA LYS A 35 24.78 -6.87 1.65
C LYS A 35 24.93 -5.57 2.48
N ASN A 36 24.79 -4.40 1.85
CA ASN A 36 24.90 -3.11 2.53
C ASN A 36 23.52 -2.72 3.11
N PRO A 37 23.36 -2.68 4.45
CA PRO A 37 22.09 -2.33 5.08
C PRO A 37 21.63 -0.89 4.80
N ASN A 38 22.54 -0.02 4.34
CA ASN A 38 22.26 1.38 4.06
C ASN A 38 22.06 1.68 2.56
N ALA A 39 22.22 0.71 1.66
CA ALA A 39 22.17 0.97 0.21
C ALA A 39 20.85 1.61 -0.25
N ILE A 40 19.72 1.24 0.36
CA ILE A 40 18.43 1.89 0.07
C ILE A 40 18.43 3.34 0.56
N LEU A 41 18.96 3.61 1.76
CA LEU A 41 19.05 4.97 2.29
C LEU A 41 19.95 5.87 1.42
N GLU A 42 21.05 5.32 0.91
CA GLU A 42 21.95 6.01 -0.02
C GLU A 42 21.24 6.38 -1.32
N ILE A 43 20.44 5.48 -1.90
CA ILE A 43 19.61 5.78 -3.08
C ILE A 43 18.58 6.86 -2.78
N LEU A 44 17.86 6.76 -1.67
CA LEU A 44 16.88 7.78 -1.29
C LEU A 44 17.55 9.15 -1.13
N GLY A 45 18.70 9.20 -0.47
CA GLY A 45 19.51 10.41 -0.32
C GLY A 45 20.00 10.97 -1.65
N LYS A 46 20.49 10.12 -2.57
CA LYS A 46 20.93 10.50 -3.93
C LYS A 46 19.84 11.27 -4.69
N TYR A 47 18.59 10.87 -4.55
CA TYR A 47 17.45 11.48 -5.24
C TYR A 47 16.73 12.53 -4.40
N ASN A 48 17.32 12.97 -3.28
CA ASN A 48 16.74 13.93 -2.33
C ASN A 48 15.33 13.52 -1.86
N ILE A 49 15.11 12.23 -1.64
CA ILE A 49 13.86 11.68 -1.12
C ILE A 49 13.94 11.70 0.41
N ASP A 50 12.98 12.35 1.08
CA ASP A 50 12.99 12.61 2.52
C ASP A 50 13.03 11.30 3.33
N ASN A 51 14.14 11.07 4.02
CA ASN A 51 14.40 9.89 4.83
C ASN A 51 14.98 10.27 6.20
N LYS A 52 14.24 11.05 6.99
CA LYS A 52 14.66 11.39 8.35
C LYS A 52 14.92 10.13 9.21
N LEU A 53 16.22 9.77 9.31
CA LEU A 53 16.96 9.04 10.35
C LEU A 53 17.40 7.58 10.10
N TYR A 54 18.71 7.40 10.35
CA TYR A 54 19.66 6.30 10.64
C TYR A 54 19.32 4.80 10.58
N SER A 55 18.09 4.35 10.35
CA SER A 55 17.80 2.94 10.08
C SER A 55 16.62 2.77 9.12
N TYR A 56 16.70 1.80 8.22
CA TYR A 56 15.65 1.53 7.23
C TYR A 56 14.25 1.31 7.86
N LYS A 57 14.20 0.83 9.11
CA LYS A 57 12.96 0.58 9.87
C LYS A 57 12.25 1.86 10.33
N ASP A 58 12.95 2.99 10.36
CA ASP A 58 12.46 4.26 10.93
C ASP A 58 12.05 5.27 9.84
N THR A 59 12.17 4.88 8.57
CA THR A 59 11.83 5.72 7.44
C THR A 59 10.33 5.75 7.18
N ALA A 60 9.86 6.86 6.60
CA ALA A 60 8.50 6.94 6.05
C ALA A 60 8.33 6.10 4.77
N ILE A 61 9.40 5.53 4.22
CA ILE A 61 9.43 4.87 2.91
C ILE A 61 10.00 3.47 3.05
N SER A 62 9.16 2.45 2.89
CA SER A 62 9.60 1.06 2.87
C SER A 62 9.49 0.49 1.46
N VAL A 63 10.52 -0.21 1.02
CA VAL A 63 10.62 -0.93 -0.25
C VAL A 63 10.51 -2.44 0.00
N TYR A 64 9.80 -3.13 -0.87
CA TYR A 64 9.66 -4.57 -0.81
C TYR A 64 9.64 -5.15 -2.22
N PHE A 65 10.42 -6.21 -2.43
CA PHE A 65 10.45 -6.96 -3.68
C PHE A 65 9.74 -8.30 -3.51
N THR A 66 8.86 -8.64 -4.44
CA THR A 66 8.18 -9.95 -4.47
C THR A 66 9.15 -11.08 -4.76
N ARG A 67 8.72 -12.33 -4.52
CA ARG A 67 9.52 -13.53 -4.79
C ARG A 67 10.03 -13.62 -6.23
N ASP A 68 9.26 -13.11 -7.19
CA ASP A 68 9.67 -13.04 -8.60
C ASP A 68 10.78 -11.99 -8.86
N GLN A 69 11.04 -11.11 -7.88
CA GLN A 69 11.98 -9.99 -7.92
C GLN A 69 11.77 -9.01 -9.09
N GLN A 70 10.62 -9.08 -9.76
CA GLN A 70 10.26 -8.19 -10.88
C GLN A 70 9.34 -7.07 -10.40
N THR A 71 8.45 -7.39 -9.46
CA THR A 71 7.53 -6.40 -8.91
C THR A 71 8.07 -5.85 -7.60
N VAL A 72 8.04 -4.52 -7.48
CA VAL A 72 8.37 -3.80 -6.24
C VAL A 72 7.13 -3.10 -5.71
N PHE A 73 6.99 -3.14 -4.39
CA PHE A 73 6.01 -2.40 -3.62
C PHE A 73 6.76 -1.37 -2.79
N ILE A 74 6.46 -0.10 -3.00
CA ILE A 74 7.00 1.01 -2.24
C ILE A 74 5.89 1.58 -1.37
N PHE A 75 6.00 1.39 -0.07
CA PHE A 75 5.11 1.90 0.95
C PHE A 75 5.57 3.29 1.35
N VAL A 76 4.69 4.29 1.21
CA VAL A 76 4.97 5.68 1.56
C VAL A 76 4.01 6.11 2.64
N LYS A 77 4.53 6.43 3.81
CA LYS A 77 3.77 6.92 4.95
C LYS A 77 3.66 8.44 4.86
N ILE A 78 2.43 8.92 4.77
CA ILE A 78 2.13 10.34 4.53
C ILE A 78 1.98 11.05 5.87
N LYS A 79 1.18 10.47 6.76
CA LYS A 79 0.96 10.98 8.11
C LYS A 79 1.82 10.18 9.09
N GLY A 80 2.54 10.90 9.93
CA GLY A 80 3.33 10.30 11.00
C GLY A 80 2.46 9.43 11.91
N GLY A 81 3.09 8.49 12.59
CA GLY A 81 2.39 7.60 13.48
C GLY A 81 3.31 6.60 14.14
N ILE A 82 2.73 5.66 14.85
CA ILE A 82 3.48 4.69 15.65
C ILE A 82 3.52 3.36 14.90
N MET A 83 4.71 2.79 14.69
CA MET A 83 4.89 1.39 14.28
C MET A 83 5.33 0.56 15.47
N ARG A 84 4.77 -0.65 15.58
CA ARG A 84 5.23 -1.65 16.53
C ARG A 84 5.90 -2.77 15.75
N PHE A 85 7.18 -3.00 16.00
CA PHE A 85 7.91 -4.13 15.44
C PHE A 85 8.12 -5.20 16.51
N GLY A 86 7.84 -6.45 16.16
CA GLY A 86 8.18 -7.63 16.98
C GLY A 86 7.98 -7.41 18.47
N ASP A 87 9.04 -7.61 19.24
CA ASP A 87 9.14 -7.73 20.70
C ASP A 87 8.74 -6.48 21.51
N GLY A 88 7.92 -5.58 20.95
CA GLY A 88 7.35 -4.44 21.63
C GLY A 88 8.04 -3.11 21.32
N GLU A 89 8.99 -3.07 20.38
CA GLU A 89 9.62 -1.82 19.95
C GLU A 89 8.62 -0.91 19.27
N VAL A 90 8.47 0.29 19.81
CA VAL A 90 7.55 1.33 19.35
C VAL A 90 8.38 2.44 18.70
N VAL A 91 8.25 2.60 17.39
CA VAL A 91 8.95 3.65 16.64
C VAL A 91 7.95 4.70 16.18
N GLU A 92 8.24 5.97 16.50
CA GLU A 92 7.57 7.09 15.86
C GLU A 92 8.12 7.29 14.46
N THR A 93 7.22 7.29 13.49
CA THR A 93 7.55 7.50 12.09
C THR A 93 7.27 8.95 11.71
N PRO A 94 8.20 9.60 11.01
CA PRO A 94 8.01 10.98 10.59
C PRO A 94 6.84 11.11 9.60
N HIS A 95 6.26 12.31 9.54
CA HIS A 95 5.35 12.69 8.47
C HIS A 95 6.15 13.27 7.31
N LEU A 96 5.68 13.07 6.08
CA LEU A 96 6.25 13.74 4.92
C LEU A 96 5.77 15.19 4.85
N GLN A 97 6.71 16.11 4.64
CA GLN A 97 6.39 17.54 4.51
C GLN A 97 5.66 17.85 3.20
N ASP A 98 6.15 17.30 2.08
CA ASP A 98 5.50 17.39 0.77
C ASP A 98 5.30 15.99 0.16
N PRO A 99 4.19 15.31 0.50
CA PRO A 99 3.92 13.97 0.01
C PRO A 99 3.86 13.87 -1.51
N VAL A 100 3.35 14.91 -2.19
CA VAL A 100 3.20 14.88 -3.66
C VAL A 100 4.56 14.86 -4.32
N GLU A 101 5.44 15.76 -3.90
CA GLU A 101 6.77 15.88 -4.47
C GLU A 101 7.62 14.64 -4.19
N GLU A 102 7.57 14.12 -2.96
CA GLU A 102 8.27 12.90 -2.58
C GLU A 102 7.84 11.69 -3.41
N ILE A 103 6.54 11.55 -3.67
CA ILE A 103 6.02 10.45 -4.48
C ILE A 103 6.41 10.61 -5.95
N LYS A 104 6.46 11.82 -6.48
CA LYS A 104 6.99 12.07 -7.83
C LYS A 104 8.45 11.63 -7.91
N LYS A 105 9.30 12.04 -6.97
CA LYS A 105 10.70 11.61 -6.93
C LYS A 105 10.83 10.08 -6.89
N ILE A 106 10.02 9.40 -6.10
CA ILE A 106 9.98 7.92 -6.06
C ILE A 106 9.63 7.35 -7.43
N ILE A 107 8.55 7.83 -8.05
CA ILE A 107 8.11 7.33 -9.35
C ILE A 107 9.18 7.59 -10.42
N ASP A 108 9.72 8.80 -10.47
CA ASP A 108 10.57 9.25 -11.58
C ASP A 108 12.00 8.68 -11.48
N ASN A 109 12.45 8.29 -10.29
CA ASN A 109 13.84 7.83 -10.07
C ASN A 109 13.96 6.36 -9.68
N LEU A 110 12.94 5.76 -9.04
CA LEU A 110 13.04 4.41 -8.47
C LEU A 110 12.24 3.35 -9.26
N LEU A 111 11.37 3.78 -10.17
CA LEU A 111 10.49 2.90 -10.94
C LEU A 111 10.67 3.10 -12.45
N GLU A 112 10.82 2.01 -13.19
CA GLU A 112 10.79 2.02 -14.66
C GLU A 112 9.36 2.11 -15.18
N GLU A 113 8.43 1.46 -14.47
CA GLU A 113 7.01 1.43 -14.81
C GLU A 113 6.17 1.39 -13.53
N VAL A 114 5.05 2.11 -13.51
CA VAL A 114 4.09 2.05 -12.40
C VAL A 114 2.88 1.22 -12.83
N TYR A 115 2.59 0.17 -12.08
CA TYR A 115 1.47 -0.72 -12.32
C TYR A 115 0.19 -0.27 -11.62
N ASP A 116 0.27 0.18 -10.36
CA ASP A 116 -0.89 0.64 -9.60
C ASP A 116 -0.53 1.47 -8.35
N PHE A 117 -1.56 2.09 -7.75
CA PHE A 117 -1.48 2.77 -6.47
C PHE A 117 -2.57 2.27 -5.51
N TYR A 118 -2.22 2.13 -4.24
CA TYR A 118 -3.15 1.80 -3.17
C TYR A 118 -3.12 2.81 -2.03
N GLN A 119 -4.28 3.11 -1.42
CA GLN A 119 -4.41 4.08 -0.31
C GLN A 119 -4.10 3.50 1.08
N VAL A 120 -3.55 2.29 1.12
CA VAL A 120 -3.23 1.57 2.34
C VAL A 120 -1.87 0.92 2.19
N SER A 121 -1.23 0.64 3.32
CA SER A 121 -0.12 -0.30 3.33
C SER A 121 -0.67 -1.68 2.99
N ILE A 122 -0.11 -2.32 1.95
CA ILE A 122 -0.44 -3.69 1.58
C ILE A 122 0.50 -4.64 2.34
N PRO A 123 -0.01 -5.45 3.28
CA PRO A 123 0.77 -6.51 3.90
C PRO A 123 1.49 -7.40 2.88
N LEU A 124 2.68 -7.85 3.25
CA LEU A 124 3.55 -8.71 2.46
C LEU A 124 2.83 -9.88 1.78
N ALA A 125 2.02 -10.61 2.55
CA ALA A 125 1.27 -11.76 2.06
C ALA A 125 0.29 -11.41 0.92
N PHE A 126 -0.27 -10.19 0.92
CA PHE A 126 -1.16 -9.73 -0.14
C PHE A 126 -0.38 -9.15 -1.32
N ALA A 127 0.79 -8.54 -1.09
CA ALA A 127 1.67 -8.05 -2.15
C ALA A 127 2.09 -9.21 -3.08
N GLU A 128 2.47 -10.35 -2.51
CA GLU A 128 2.80 -11.56 -3.28
C GLU A 128 1.62 -12.04 -4.12
N LYS A 129 0.43 -12.18 -3.53
CA LYS A 129 -0.80 -12.57 -4.26
C LYS A 129 -1.12 -11.63 -5.43
N ILE A 130 -0.90 -10.33 -5.24
CA ILE A 130 -1.12 -9.33 -6.29
C ILE A 130 -0.11 -9.52 -7.43
N ALA A 131 1.17 -9.72 -7.12
CA ALA A 131 2.23 -9.84 -8.12
C ALA A 131 2.19 -11.14 -8.90
N THR A 132 1.91 -12.28 -8.23
CA THR A 132 1.82 -13.59 -8.89
C THR A 132 0.54 -13.78 -9.69
N GLY A 133 -0.42 -12.86 -9.58
CA GLY A 133 -1.70 -12.95 -10.26
C GLY A 133 -2.68 -13.96 -9.62
N GLU A 134 -2.36 -14.52 -8.45
CA GLU A 134 -3.29 -15.34 -7.65
C GLU A 134 -4.59 -14.59 -7.33
N GLY A 135 -4.50 -13.25 -7.26
CA GLY A 135 -5.63 -12.38 -6.99
C GLY A 135 -5.97 -12.33 -5.51
N LEU A 136 -6.98 -11.54 -5.16
CA LEU A 136 -7.37 -11.33 -3.77
C LEU A 136 -8.80 -11.80 -3.56
N SER A 137 -9.08 -12.44 -2.43
CA SER A 137 -10.45 -12.76 -2.03
C SER A 137 -11.18 -11.51 -1.50
N PHE A 138 -12.51 -11.58 -1.40
CA PHE A 138 -13.27 -10.48 -0.79
C PHE A 138 -12.88 -10.26 0.68
N SER A 139 -12.53 -11.33 1.40
CA SER A 139 -12.04 -11.24 2.78
C SER A 139 -10.72 -10.47 2.85
N ASP A 140 -9.78 -10.75 1.94
CA ASP A 140 -8.52 -10.00 1.82
C ASP A 140 -8.81 -8.50 1.59
N MET A 141 -9.76 -8.19 0.70
CA MET A 141 -10.18 -6.79 0.45
C MET A 141 -10.71 -6.11 1.70
N LEU A 142 -11.53 -6.81 2.51
CA LEU A 142 -12.04 -6.27 3.77
C LEU A 142 -10.97 -6.10 4.84
N MET A 143 -9.89 -6.89 4.81
CA MET A 143 -8.74 -6.72 5.72
C MET A 143 -7.90 -5.50 5.38
N LEU A 144 -7.88 -5.09 4.11
CA LEU A 144 -7.18 -3.90 3.64
C LEU A 144 -7.92 -2.59 3.94
N ILE A 145 -9.18 -2.63 4.38
CA ILE A 145 -9.93 -1.43 4.73
C ILE A 145 -9.43 -0.86 6.06
N PRO A 146 -8.95 0.41 6.11
CA PRO A 146 -8.29 0.97 7.28
C PRO A 146 -9.27 1.54 8.32
N CYS A 147 -10.39 0.85 8.58
CA CYS A 147 -11.36 1.24 9.60
C CYS A 147 -11.84 0.05 10.43
N SER A 148 -12.48 0.33 11.56
CA SER A 148 -13.06 -0.75 12.38
C SER A 148 -14.22 -1.43 11.65
N GLN A 149 -14.55 -2.67 12.01
CA GLN A 149 -15.75 -3.35 11.49
C GLN A 149 -17.03 -2.56 11.79
N THR A 150 -17.07 -1.89 12.94
CA THR A 150 -18.22 -1.08 13.36
C THR A 150 -18.37 0.15 12.47
N ASP A 151 -17.27 0.82 12.10
CA ASP A 151 -17.33 1.98 11.22
C ASP A 151 -17.69 1.55 9.80
N LEU A 152 -17.11 0.44 9.34
CA LEU A 152 -17.43 -0.12 8.02
C LEU A 152 -18.90 -0.48 7.90
N SER A 153 -19.47 -1.12 8.93
CA SER A 153 -20.88 -1.52 8.92
C SER A 153 -21.81 -0.31 8.82
N LYS A 154 -21.49 0.79 9.52
CA LYS A 154 -22.21 2.06 9.40
C LYS A 154 -22.09 2.67 8.00
N GLN A 155 -20.88 2.72 7.45
CA GLN A 155 -20.62 3.32 6.13
C GLN A 155 -21.37 2.61 4.98
N ILE A 156 -21.55 1.29 5.07
CA ILE A 156 -22.22 0.50 4.04
C ILE A 156 -23.68 0.16 4.38
N GLY A 157 -24.21 0.66 5.51
CA GLY A 157 -25.60 0.44 5.93
C GLY A 157 -25.93 -1.04 6.17
N ARG A 158 -25.06 -1.76 6.89
CA ARG A 158 -25.22 -3.17 7.24
C ARG A 158 -24.93 -3.42 8.72
N GLU A 159 -25.41 -4.55 9.22
CA GLU A 159 -25.08 -4.99 10.58
C GLU A 159 -23.62 -5.44 10.68
N LYS A 160 -23.04 -5.28 11.87
CA LYS A 160 -21.67 -5.72 12.15
C LYS A 160 -21.48 -7.24 11.94
N THR A 161 -22.50 -8.03 12.27
CA THR A 161 -22.56 -9.49 12.04
C THR A 161 -22.35 -9.85 10.58
N THR A 162 -22.98 -9.09 9.67
CA THR A 162 -22.84 -9.27 8.22
C THR A 162 -21.39 -9.07 7.75
N ILE A 163 -20.67 -8.10 8.33
CA ILE A 163 -19.24 -7.89 8.01
C ILE A 163 -18.41 -9.10 8.45
N SER A 164 -18.69 -9.67 9.63
CA SER A 164 -18.03 -10.88 10.11
C SER A 164 -18.30 -12.08 9.21
N ASP A 165 -19.53 -12.22 8.71
CA ASP A 165 -19.88 -13.29 7.77
C ASP A 165 -19.17 -13.15 6.42
N TYR A 166 -19.01 -11.92 5.93
CA TYR A 166 -18.21 -11.65 4.73
C TYR A 166 -16.74 -12.02 4.93
N LYS A 167 -16.13 -11.63 6.07
CA LYS A 167 -14.75 -11.99 6.38
C LYS A 167 -14.54 -13.49 6.53
N ALA A 168 -15.51 -14.19 7.11
CA ALA A 168 -15.48 -15.64 7.26
C ALA A 168 -15.84 -16.41 5.97
N GLY A 169 -16.18 -15.71 4.88
CA GLY A 169 -16.63 -16.35 3.63
C GLY A 169 -17.99 -17.04 3.72
N ARG A 170 -18.71 -16.90 4.84
CA ARG A 170 -20.04 -17.48 5.07
C ARG A 170 -21.13 -16.82 4.24
N LYS A 171 -20.90 -15.58 3.81
CA LYS A 171 -21.84 -14.81 2.99
C LYS A 171 -21.08 -14.07 1.89
N LYS A 172 -21.67 -14.00 0.70
CA LYS A 172 -21.15 -13.17 -0.40
C LYS A 172 -21.73 -11.75 -0.30
N PRO A 173 -20.94 -10.71 -0.62
CA PRO A 173 -21.47 -9.35 -0.71
C PRO A 173 -22.48 -9.25 -1.86
N SER A 174 -23.51 -8.41 -1.69
CA SER A 174 -24.37 -8.03 -2.81
C SER A 174 -23.65 -7.02 -3.70
N ILE A 175 -24.15 -6.84 -4.93
CA ILE A 175 -23.54 -5.89 -5.87
C ILE A 175 -23.61 -4.45 -5.36
N GLU A 176 -24.65 -4.09 -4.61
CA GLU A 176 -24.81 -2.76 -4.00
C GLU A 176 -23.75 -2.54 -2.92
N VAL A 177 -23.49 -3.56 -2.08
CA VAL A 177 -22.43 -3.49 -1.07
C VAL A 177 -21.06 -3.36 -1.73
N PHE A 178 -20.80 -4.15 -2.77
CA PHE A 178 -19.55 -4.08 -3.51
C PHE A 178 -19.35 -2.70 -4.16
N ALA A 179 -20.35 -2.17 -4.86
CA ALA A 179 -20.30 -0.86 -5.50
C ALA A 179 -20.02 0.25 -4.47
N LYS A 180 -20.69 0.20 -3.31
CA LYS A 180 -20.45 1.15 -2.21
C LYS A 180 -19.02 1.09 -1.68
N LEU A 181 -18.46 -0.10 -1.54
CA LEU A 181 -17.07 -0.28 -1.10
C LEU A 181 -16.07 0.25 -2.13
N VAL A 182 -16.31 0.04 -3.43
CA VAL A 182 -15.47 0.61 -4.49
C VAL A 182 -15.52 2.13 -4.48
N GLU A 183 -16.69 2.72 -4.23
CA GLU A 183 -16.87 4.17 -4.11
C GLU A 183 -16.11 4.74 -2.91
N LEU A 184 -16.26 4.12 -1.73
CA LEU A 184 -15.63 4.55 -0.48
C LEU A 184 -14.11 4.31 -0.49
N TYR A 185 -13.67 3.23 -1.12
CA TYR A 185 -12.28 2.79 -1.09
C TYR A 185 -11.71 2.58 -2.51
N PRO A 186 -11.71 3.60 -3.38
CA PRO A 186 -11.44 3.44 -4.82
C PRO A 186 -9.99 3.03 -5.13
N PHE A 187 -9.09 3.16 -4.16
CA PHE A 187 -7.69 2.80 -4.28
C PHE A 187 -7.36 1.47 -3.60
N LEU A 188 -8.33 0.59 -3.34
CA LEU A 188 -8.01 -0.79 -3.02
C LEU A 188 -7.70 -1.58 -4.31
N PRO A 189 -7.03 -2.74 -4.22
CA PRO A 189 -6.71 -3.62 -5.35
C PRO A 189 -7.95 -4.33 -5.95
N TRP A 190 -9.02 -3.58 -6.25
CA TRP A 190 -10.25 -4.11 -6.83
C TRP A 190 -10.03 -4.83 -8.15
N ARG A 191 -9.05 -4.40 -8.96
CA ARG A 191 -8.70 -5.10 -10.20
C ARG A 191 -8.18 -6.51 -9.93
N SER A 192 -7.35 -6.69 -8.90
CA SER A 192 -6.83 -8.00 -8.50
C SER A 192 -7.94 -8.90 -7.93
N TYR A 193 -8.90 -8.32 -7.19
CA TYR A 193 -10.10 -9.03 -6.75
C TYR A 193 -11.00 -9.45 -7.92
N LEU A 194 -11.29 -8.53 -8.85
CA LEU A 194 -12.17 -8.83 -9.99
C LEU A 194 -11.57 -9.90 -10.92
N LYS A 195 -10.24 -9.88 -11.11
CA LYS A 195 -9.54 -10.91 -11.88
C LYS A 195 -9.67 -12.31 -11.27
N SER A 196 -9.74 -12.44 -9.95
CA SER A 196 -9.88 -13.76 -9.31
C SER A 196 -11.30 -14.33 -9.39
N LEU A 197 -12.27 -13.58 -9.95
CA LEU A 197 -13.64 -14.05 -10.16
C LEU A 197 -13.87 -14.65 -11.55
N ILE A 198 -12.92 -14.47 -12.46
CA ILE A 198 -12.95 -14.89 -13.86
C ILE A 198 -12.01 -16.08 -14.03
#